data_AF-A0A1C7H2I7-F1
#
_entry.id   AF-A0A1C7H2I7-F1
#
_cell.length_a   1.000
_cell.length_b   1.000
_cell.length_c   1.000
_cell.angle_alpha   90.00
_cell.angle_beta   90.00
_cell.angle_gamma   90.00
#
_symmetry.space_group_name_H-M   'P 1'
#
loop_
_entity.id
_entity.type
_entity.pdbx_description
1 polymer ?
#
loop_
_entity_poly.entity_id
_entity_poly.type
_entity_poly.pdbx_seq_one_letter_code
_entity_poly.pdbx_strand_id
1 'polypeptide(L)'
;MEQYKKHPRFIHILSIPPSLQQEYLSCCQYIYLNVDNYGKIPLQKVVIWEIMRVNIGRYGITEENYKDSLVINVIPDLTEYARGFLNGYNEDFKPFINDTETLKEYIINKACKGFSSLPRVCTPNGTYYPDNKLYETGFYEGERYKAWEIILQTPSVFESYFANEKYTTGTTIKQRIEKQPNTSYEINESVISYVYEILNNDAFILSRAQFSTLVENADFSSIYGIMSKNKAKIKWMISCLSVCMNDTWYENAAKSINTTQQKCSGANVAEYIKNKLNKEKIREIMKKK
;
A
#
# COMPACT_ATOMS: atom_id res chain seq x y z
N MET A 1 -15.51 -6.78 26.80
CA MET A 1 -15.01 -6.39 25.47
C MET A 1 -14.62 -4.94 25.55
N GLU A 2 -13.33 -4.64 25.59
CA GLU A 2 -12.88 -3.26 25.38
C GLU A 2 -13.27 -2.88 23.94
N GLN A 3 -14.28 -2.03 23.82
CA GLN A 3 -14.68 -1.47 22.54
C GLN A 3 -13.69 -0.36 22.21
N TYR A 4 -12.97 -0.53 21.11
CA TYR A 4 -12.12 0.50 20.53
C TYR A 4 -12.88 1.83 20.42
N LYS A 5 -12.19 2.97 20.58
CA LYS A 5 -12.86 4.28 20.55
C LYS A 5 -13.17 4.67 19.12
N LYS A 6 -14.41 5.11 18.87
CA LYS A 6 -14.77 5.69 17.58
C LYS A 6 -13.94 6.94 17.33
N HIS A 7 -13.39 7.02 16.13
CA HIS A 7 -12.69 8.23 15.69
C HIS A 7 -13.61 9.47 15.73
N PRO A 8 -13.04 10.68 15.85
CA PRO A 8 -13.79 11.90 16.15
C PRO A 8 -14.78 12.29 15.05
N ARG A 9 -15.92 12.88 15.46
CA ARG A 9 -16.91 13.48 14.54
C ARG A 9 -16.46 14.86 14.07
N PHE A 10 -17.09 15.39 13.03
CA PHE A 10 -16.76 16.68 12.39
C PHE A 10 -16.37 17.81 13.36
N ILE A 11 -17.18 18.08 14.40
CA ILE A 11 -16.93 19.15 15.38
C ILE A 11 -15.58 18.95 16.10
N HIS A 12 -15.22 17.71 16.42
CA HIS A 12 -13.95 17.38 17.07
C HIS A 12 -12.78 17.42 16.06
N ILE A 13 -13.03 17.17 14.78
CA ILE A 13 -11.99 17.26 13.74
C ILE A 13 -11.47 18.69 13.63
N LEU A 14 -12.34 19.70 13.75
CA LEU A 14 -11.97 21.12 13.73
C LEU A 14 -10.98 21.53 14.84
N SER A 15 -10.87 20.72 15.91
CA SER A 15 -9.92 20.95 17.00
C SER A 15 -8.52 20.36 16.76
N ILE A 16 -8.35 19.57 15.69
CA ILE A 16 -7.06 18.99 15.29
C ILE A 16 -6.29 20.04 14.46
N PRO A 17 -4.95 20.09 14.48
CA PRO A 17 -4.20 20.96 13.58
C PRO A 17 -4.53 20.74 12.10
N PRO A 18 -4.62 21.80 11.25
CA PRO A 18 -5.03 21.66 9.85
C PRO A 18 -4.20 20.67 9.02
N SER A 19 -2.88 20.62 9.25
CA SER A 19 -1.95 19.70 8.60
C SER A 19 -2.32 18.22 8.84
N LEU A 20 -2.78 17.90 10.05
CA LEU A 20 -3.26 16.59 10.45
C LEU A 20 -4.68 16.31 9.95
N GLN A 21 -5.55 17.33 9.92
CA GLN A 21 -6.93 17.16 9.48
C GLN A 21 -7.02 16.62 8.05
N GLN A 22 -6.22 17.17 7.12
CA GLN A 22 -6.24 16.76 5.73
C GLN A 22 -5.88 15.28 5.57
N GLU A 23 -4.80 14.84 6.21
CA GLU A 23 -4.34 13.45 6.13
C GLU A 23 -5.30 12.50 6.86
N TYR A 24 -5.81 12.91 8.02
CA TYR A 24 -6.83 12.13 8.72
C TYR A 24 -8.10 11.95 7.87
N LEU A 25 -8.58 13.02 7.20
CA LEU A 25 -9.79 12.95 6.35
C LEU A 25 -9.57 12.12 5.08
N SER A 26 -8.33 12.02 4.58
CA SER A 26 -7.99 11.16 3.44
C SER A 26 -7.88 9.70 3.87
N CYS A 27 -7.35 9.45 5.07
CA CYS A 27 -7.01 8.13 5.56
C CYS A 27 -8.09 7.44 6.41
N CYS A 28 -8.99 8.19 7.05
CA CYS A 28 -9.87 7.65 8.10
C CYS A 28 -11.35 7.78 7.74
N GLN A 29 -11.70 7.34 6.52
CA GLN A 29 -13.09 7.35 6.07
C GLN A 29 -13.77 6.03 6.40
N TYR A 30 -14.25 5.92 7.64
CA TYR A 30 -14.87 4.68 8.12
C TYR A 30 -16.41 4.71 8.02
N ILE A 31 -16.98 3.56 7.70
CA ILE A 31 -18.34 3.21 8.12
C ILE A 31 -18.26 2.20 9.27
N TYR A 32 -19.32 2.12 10.07
CA TYR A 32 -19.38 1.23 11.23
C TYR A 32 -20.48 0.20 11.02
N LEU A 33 -20.10 -1.01 10.63
CA LEU A 33 -21.02 -2.11 10.33
C LEU A 33 -21.20 -2.99 11.56
N ASN A 34 -22.43 -3.42 11.84
CA ASN A 34 -22.67 -4.40 12.90
C ASN A 34 -22.28 -5.79 12.40
N VAL A 35 -21.36 -6.45 13.09
CA VAL A 35 -20.93 -7.83 12.85
C VAL A 35 -21.32 -8.67 14.06
N ASP A 36 -21.99 -9.78 13.84
CA ASP A 36 -22.51 -10.64 14.90
C ASP A 36 -21.39 -11.09 15.85
N ASN A 37 -21.63 -11.02 17.16
CA ASN A 37 -20.65 -11.31 18.24
C ASN A 37 -19.47 -10.33 18.36
N TYR A 38 -19.25 -9.43 17.40
CA TYR A 38 -18.16 -8.44 17.42
C TYR A 38 -18.66 -6.99 17.60
N GLY A 39 -19.94 -6.74 17.35
CA GLY A 39 -20.56 -5.43 17.46
C GLY A 39 -20.29 -4.54 16.25
N LYS A 40 -20.30 -3.23 16.43
CA LYS A 40 -19.95 -2.29 15.35
C LYS A 40 -18.45 -2.41 15.11
N ILE A 41 -18.03 -2.68 13.87
CA ILE A 41 -16.66 -2.80 13.40
C ILE A 41 -16.42 -1.73 12.33
N PRO A 42 -15.27 -1.02 12.33
CA PRO A 42 -15.03 0.02 11.35
C PRO A 42 -14.54 -0.61 10.05
N LEU A 43 -15.03 -0.12 8.92
CA LEU A 43 -14.61 -0.53 7.59
C LEU A 43 -14.38 0.70 6.73
N GLN A 44 -13.25 0.73 6.02
CA GLN A 44 -12.89 1.83 5.13
C GLN A 44 -13.86 1.94 3.95
N LYS A 45 -14.38 3.16 3.72
CA LYS A 45 -15.32 3.48 2.63
C LYS A 45 -14.77 3.12 1.26
N VAL A 46 -13.48 3.37 1.02
CA VAL A 46 -12.84 3.06 -0.28
C VAL A 46 -12.95 1.57 -0.63
N VAL A 47 -12.95 0.70 0.37
CA VAL A 47 -13.03 -0.74 0.14
C VAL A 47 -14.45 -1.16 -0.24
N ILE A 48 -15.45 -0.40 0.19
CA ILE A 48 -16.85 -0.59 -0.17
C ILE A 48 -17.09 -0.14 -1.61
N TRP A 49 -16.45 0.94 -2.06
CA TRP A 49 -16.59 1.40 -3.44
C TRP A 49 -16.24 0.30 -4.44
N GLU A 50 -15.20 -0.48 -4.16
CA GLU A 50 -14.87 -1.63 -4.99
C GLU A 50 -15.97 -2.71 -4.93
N ILE A 51 -16.64 -2.91 -3.79
CA ILE A 51 -17.74 -3.88 -3.63
C ILE A 51 -18.95 -3.41 -4.46
N MET A 52 -19.25 -2.13 -4.40
CA MET A 52 -20.36 -1.54 -5.15
C MET A 52 -20.06 -1.54 -6.66
N ARG A 53 -18.84 -1.18 -7.04
CA ARG A 53 -18.41 -1.15 -8.46
C ARG A 53 -18.62 -2.48 -9.17
N VAL A 54 -18.25 -3.60 -8.54
CA VAL A 54 -18.43 -4.92 -9.17
C VAL A 54 -19.89 -5.36 -9.27
N ASN A 55 -20.79 -4.68 -8.54
CA ASN A 55 -22.22 -4.94 -8.55
C ASN A 55 -23.01 -3.90 -9.37
N ILE A 56 -22.35 -3.08 -10.19
CA ILE A 56 -23.02 -2.18 -11.13
C ILE A 56 -23.94 -2.98 -12.06
N GLY A 57 -25.16 -2.47 -12.24
CA GLY A 57 -26.25 -3.17 -12.94
C GLY A 57 -27.02 -4.17 -12.07
N ARG A 58 -26.67 -4.32 -10.78
CA ARG A 58 -27.36 -5.17 -9.80
C ARG A 58 -27.74 -4.36 -8.57
N TYR A 59 -28.77 -4.80 -7.85
CA TYR A 59 -29.18 -4.21 -6.57
C TYR A 59 -29.43 -2.68 -6.60
N GLY A 60 -29.78 -2.13 -7.76
CA GLY A 60 -29.97 -0.68 -7.96
C GLY A 60 -28.68 0.15 -8.03
N ILE A 61 -27.52 -0.51 -8.15
CA ILE A 61 -26.22 0.14 -8.26
C ILE A 61 -25.94 0.48 -9.73
N THR A 62 -25.52 1.71 -10.00
CA THR A 62 -25.22 2.27 -11.32
C THR A 62 -23.79 2.84 -11.35
N GLU A 63 -23.26 3.08 -12.55
CA GLU A 63 -21.98 3.79 -12.74
C GLU A 63 -21.96 5.17 -12.08
N GLU A 64 -23.12 5.81 -11.98
CA GLU A 64 -23.29 7.15 -11.43
C GLU A 64 -23.31 7.15 -9.89
N ASN A 65 -23.81 6.09 -9.26
CA ASN A 65 -24.08 6.06 -7.83
C ASN A 65 -23.20 5.10 -7.02
N TYR A 66 -22.33 4.29 -7.63
CA TYR A 66 -21.67 3.19 -6.91
C TYR A 66 -20.78 3.65 -5.76
N LYS A 67 -20.20 4.86 -5.82
CA LYS A 67 -19.35 5.41 -4.75
C LYS A 67 -20.16 5.83 -3.51
N ASP A 68 -21.41 6.21 -3.70
CA ASP A 68 -22.30 6.65 -2.63
C ASP A 68 -23.32 5.56 -2.24
N SER A 69 -23.33 4.45 -2.97
CA SER A 69 -24.16 3.29 -2.70
C SER A 69 -23.67 2.53 -1.47
N LEU A 70 -24.62 2.15 -0.61
CA LEU A 70 -24.36 1.23 0.50
C LEU A 70 -25.49 0.19 0.57
N VAL A 71 -25.28 -0.94 -0.09
CA VAL A 71 -26.19 -2.09 -0.02
C VAL A 71 -25.59 -3.13 0.92
N ILE A 72 -26.17 -3.31 2.10
CA ILE A 72 -25.61 -4.21 3.13
C ILE A 72 -25.55 -5.66 2.64
N ASN A 73 -26.57 -6.12 1.91
CA ASN A 73 -26.68 -7.51 1.46
C ASN A 73 -25.61 -7.94 0.44
N VAL A 74 -24.83 -7.01 -0.13
CA VAL A 74 -23.72 -7.36 -1.04
C VAL A 74 -22.36 -7.41 -0.33
N ILE A 75 -22.31 -7.03 0.96
CA ILE A 75 -21.10 -7.08 1.77
C ILE A 75 -20.89 -8.54 2.20
N PRO A 76 -19.68 -9.12 2.01
CA PRO A 76 -19.40 -10.49 2.44
C PRO A 76 -19.47 -10.60 3.98
N ASP A 77 -19.55 -11.83 4.50
CA ASP A 77 -19.40 -12.06 5.93
C ASP A 77 -18.05 -11.50 6.42
N LEU A 78 -18.15 -10.56 7.37
CA LEU A 78 -17.01 -9.83 7.94
C LEU A 78 -16.52 -10.43 9.26
N THR A 79 -17.00 -11.61 9.67
CA THR A 79 -16.60 -12.26 10.94
C THR A 79 -15.08 -12.39 11.08
N GLU A 80 -14.40 -12.89 10.05
CA GLU A 80 -12.93 -13.04 10.07
C GLU A 80 -12.19 -11.70 10.03
N TYR A 81 -12.73 -10.72 9.29
CA TYR A 81 -12.23 -9.35 9.28
C TYR A 81 -12.36 -8.71 10.67
N ALA A 82 -13.50 -8.86 11.33
CA ALA A 82 -13.75 -8.33 12.66
C ALA A 82 -12.81 -8.96 13.70
N ARG A 83 -12.58 -10.28 13.62
CA ARG A 83 -11.59 -10.97 14.46
C ARG A 83 -10.19 -10.40 14.24
N GLY A 84 -9.78 -10.25 12.98
CA GLY A 84 -8.50 -9.64 12.62
C GLY A 84 -8.37 -8.22 13.17
N PHE A 85 -9.39 -7.39 12.93
CA PHE A 85 -9.44 -6.00 13.38
C PHE A 85 -9.23 -5.86 14.88
N LEU A 86 -9.97 -6.63 15.69
CA LEU A 86 -9.81 -6.57 17.15
C LEU A 86 -8.42 -7.02 17.59
N ASN A 87 -7.87 -8.07 16.97
CA ASN A 87 -6.52 -8.52 17.29
C ASN A 87 -5.47 -7.46 16.95
N GLY A 88 -5.54 -6.87 15.75
CA GLY A 88 -4.62 -5.80 15.34
C GLY A 88 -4.77 -4.52 16.15
N TYR A 89 -5.99 -4.18 16.58
CA TYR A 89 -6.22 -3.07 17.51
C TYR A 89 -5.62 -3.36 18.90
N ASN A 90 -5.68 -4.60 19.35
CA ASN A 90 -5.12 -4.99 20.64
C ASN A 90 -3.62 -5.28 20.59
N GLU A 91 -2.98 -5.24 19.43
CA GLU A 91 -1.53 -5.40 19.32
C GLU A 91 -0.78 -4.35 20.13
N ASP A 92 0.29 -4.81 20.78
CA ASP A 92 1.20 -3.94 21.48
C ASP A 92 2.06 -3.19 20.46
N PHE A 93 1.89 -1.87 20.39
CA PHE A 93 2.74 -0.99 19.58
C PHE A 93 4.12 -0.86 20.22
N LYS A 94 4.89 -1.95 20.21
CA LYS A 94 6.23 -2.04 20.77
C LYS A 94 7.24 -2.23 19.63
N PRO A 95 7.93 -1.16 19.18
CA PRO A 95 9.01 -1.30 18.24
C PRO A 95 10.16 -2.13 18.84
N PHE A 96 10.98 -2.73 17.98
CA PHE A 96 12.14 -3.54 18.37
C PHE A 96 13.16 -2.74 19.22
N ILE A 97 13.31 -1.44 18.92
CA ILE A 97 14.03 -0.48 19.76
C ILE A 97 12.97 0.42 20.40
N ASN A 98 12.80 0.30 21.72
CA ASN A 98 11.74 1.01 22.45
C ASN A 98 12.22 2.36 22.98
N ASP A 99 12.59 3.25 22.07
CA ASP A 99 12.79 4.68 22.35
C ASP A 99 11.63 5.52 21.79
N THR A 100 11.49 6.72 22.32
CA THR A 100 10.38 7.63 22.02
C THR A 100 10.26 7.98 20.53
N GLU A 101 11.37 8.13 19.82
CA GLU A 101 11.35 8.51 18.40
C GLU A 101 11.03 7.31 17.52
N THR A 102 11.61 6.14 17.81
CA THR A 102 11.29 4.89 17.09
C THR A 102 9.82 4.50 17.28
N LEU A 103 9.24 4.74 18.46
CA LEU A 103 7.81 4.51 18.70
C LEU A 103 6.93 5.47 17.88
N LYS A 104 7.27 6.77 17.84
CA LYS A 104 6.55 7.74 17.01
C LYS A 104 6.60 7.35 15.54
N GLU A 105 7.77 7.00 15.03
CA GLU A 105 7.94 6.57 13.64
C GLU A 105 7.14 5.30 13.34
N TYR A 106 7.14 4.33 14.26
CA TYR A 106 6.33 3.12 14.13
C TYR A 106 4.83 3.44 14.05
N ILE A 107 4.32 4.32 14.92
CA ILE A 107 2.92 4.77 14.91
C ILE A 107 2.58 5.43 13.57
N ILE A 108 3.42 6.35 13.11
CA ILE A 108 3.24 7.02 11.81
C ILE A 108 3.20 6.01 10.66
N ASN A 109 4.13 5.05 10.64
CA ASN A 109 4.21 4.05 9.59
C ASN A 109 2.96 3.15 9.55
N LYS A 110 2.35 2.88 10.71
CA LYS A 110 1.10 2.12 10.79
C LYS A 110 -0.09 2.97 10.35
N ALA A 111 -0.15 4.24 10.76
CA ALA A 111 -1.21 5.17 10.38
C ALA A 111 -1.26 5.44 8.87
N CYS A 112 -0.09 5.60 8.24
CA CYS A 112 0.07 5.89 6.82
C CYS A 112 0.22 4.63 5.95
N LYS A 113 0.09 3.42 6.54
CA LYS A 113 0.16 2.19 5.76
C LYS A 113 -1.01 2.16 4.77
N GLY A 114 -0.69 1.95 3.50
CA GLY A 114 -1.67 1.92 2.40
C GLY A 114 -2.84 0.96 2.68
N PHE A 115 -3.97 1.25 2.04
CA PHE A 115 -5.19 0.46 2.20
C PHE A 115 -5.00 -0.94 1.58
N SER A 116 -5.49 -1.97 2.28
CA SER A 116 -5.64 -3.29 1.70
C SER A 116 -7.08 -3.45 1.23
N SER A 117 -7.29 -3.79 -0.04
CA SER A 117 -8.62 -4.16 -0.54
C SER A 117 -9.13 -5.38 0.24
N LEU A 118 -10.44 -5.52 0.37
CA LEU A 118 -11.03 -6.75 0.93
C LEU A 118 -10.78 -7.86 -0.10
N PRO A 119 -9.97 -8.89 0.23
CA PRO A 119 -9.70 -9.99 -0.68
C PRO A 119 -11.02 -10.69 -1.03
N ARG A 120 -11.20 -11.03 -2.31
CA ARG A 120 -12.43 -11.63 -2.83
C ARG A 120 -12.13 -12.92 -3.53
N VAL A 121 -12.91 -13.92 -3.20
CA VAL A 121 -13.08 -15.11 -4.03
C VAL A 121 -14.56 -15.28 -4.29
N CYS A 122 -14.92 -15.55 -5.55
CA CYS A 122 -16.29 -15.85 -5.94
C CYS A 122 -16.40 -17.29 -6.42
N THR A 123 -17.56 -17.91 -6.16
CA THR A 123 -17.93 -19.16 -6.83
C THR A 123 -18.19 -18.89 -8.31
N PRO A 124 -18.19 -19.91 -9.19
CA PRO A 124 -18.53 -19.76 -10.60
C PRO A 124 -19.90 -19.10 -10.84
N ASN A 125 -20.81 -19.19 -9.87
CA ASN A 125 -22.15 -18.60 -9.92
C ASN A 125 -22.18 -17.14 -9.44
N GLY A 126 -21.02 -16.55 -9.12
CA GLY A 126 -20.88 -15.17 -8.68
C GLY A 126 -21.16 -14.93 -7.19
N THR A 127 -21.28 -15.98 -6.38
CA THR A 127 -21.44 -15.85 -4.92
C THR A 127 -20.09 -15.58 -4.29
N TYR A 128 -19.93 -14.45 -3.60
CA TYR A 128 -18.71 -14.15 -2.85
C TYR A 128 -18.63 -15.01 -1.59
N TYR A 129 -17.44 -15.54 -1.29
CA TYR A 129 -17.19 -16.23 -0.03
C TYR A 129 -15.92 -15.68 0.66
N PRO A 130 -15.82 -15.85 1.99
CA PRO A 130 -14.73 -15.28 2.77
C PRO A 130 -13.37 -15.86 2.32
N ASP A 131 -12.44 -14.99 1.92
CA ASP A 131 -11.05 -15.38 1.71
C ASP A 131 -10.36 -15.48 3.08
N ASN A 132 -9.49 -16.47 3.26
CA ASN A 132 -8.64 -16.60 4.46
C ASN A 132 -7.80 -15.35 4.75
N LYS A 133 -7.57 -14.49 3.74
CA LYS A 133 -6.89 -13.20 3.88
C LYS A 133 -7.73 -12.10 4.51
N LEU A 134 -9.03 -12.29 4.74
CA LEU A 134 -9.89 -11.29 5.41
C LEU A 134 -9.40 -10.98 6.82
N TYR A 135 -8.90 -11.99 7.54
CA TYR A 135 -8.28 -11.80 8.85
C TYR A 135 -7.06 -10.87 8.78
N GLU A 136 -6.17 -11.08 7.82
CA GLU A 136 -4.96 -10.26 7.65
C GLU A 136 -5.32 -8.80 7.33
N THR A 137 -6.29 -8.59 6.42
CA THR A 137 -6.81 -7.25 6.10
C THR A 137 -7.40 -6.59 7.34
N GLY A 138 -8.19 -7.32 8.13
CA GLY A 138 -8.72 -6.84 9.39
C GLY A 138 -7.61 -6.44 10.36
N PHE A 139 -6.62 -7.30 10.55
CA PHE A 139 -5.50 -7.08 11.46
C PHE A 139 -4.74 -5.80 11.12
N TYR A 140 -4.36 -5.59 9.86
CA TYR A 140 -3.67 -4.37 9.46
C TYR A 140 -4.52 -3.12 9.64
N GLU A 141 -5.83 -3.21 9.37
CA GLU A 141 -6.73 -2.07 9.60
C GLU A 141 -6.89 -1.77 11.09
N GLY A 142 -6.91 -2.79 11.96
CA GLY A 142 -6.91 -2.64 13.42
C GLY A 142 -5.69 -1.87 13.92
N GLU A 143 -4.49 -2.25 13.45
CA GLU A 143 -3.25 -1.52 13.79
C GLU A 143 -3.34 -0.06 13.31
N ARG A 144 -3.70 0.15 12.05
CA ARG A 144 -3.84 1.50 11.48
C ARG A 144 -4.84 2.35 12.26
N TYR A 145 -5.97 1.77 12.64
CA TYR A 145 -7.02 2.45 13.40
C TYR A 145 -6.52 2.92 14.76
N LYS A 146 -5.78 2.06 15.47
CA LYS A 146 -5.14 2.40 16.75
C LYS A 146 -4.06 3.47 16.59
N ALA A 147 -3.25 3.38 15.53
CA ALA A 147 -2.22 4.37 15.25
C ALA A 147 -2.81 5.77 15.10
N TRP A 148 -3.90 5.90 14.34
CA TRP A 148 -4.64 7.16 14.23
C TRP A 148 -5.27 7.58 15.56
N GLU A 149 -5.80 6.66 16.36
CA GLU A 149 -6.31 7.00 17.70
C GLU A 149 -5.20 7.63 18.58
N ILE A 150 -4.00 7.08 18.56
CA ILE A 150 -2.85 7.62 19.31
C ILE A 150 -2.47 9.01 18.80
N ILE A 151 -2.37 9.20 17.49
CA ILE A 151 -2.05 10.50 16.87
C ILE A 151 -3.05 11.57 17.29
N LEU A 152 -4.35 11.22 17.29
CA LEU A 152 -5.42 12.15 17.62
C LEU A 152 -5.52 12.49 19.11
N GLN A 153 -5.00 11.63 19.99
CA GLN A 153 -4.92 11.91 21.42
C GLN A 153 -3.79 12.89 21.76
N THR A 154 -2.72 12.91 20.96
CA THR A 154 -1.57 13.81 21.16
C THR A 154 -1.13 14.50 19.85
N PRO A 155 -1.99 15.31 19.22
CA PRO A 155 -1.74 15.83 17.87
C PRO A 155 -0.49 16.68 17.76
N SER A 156 -0.17 17.48 18.79
CA SER A 156 1.04 18.33 18.82
C SER A 156 2.35 17.54 18.76
N VAL A 157 2.36 16.27 19.17
CA VAL A 157 3.53 15.38 19.10
C VAL A 157 3.80 14.93 17.66
N PHE A 158 2.76 14.84 16.85
CA PHE A 158 2.82 14.28 15.50
C PHE A 158 2.68 15.31 14.40
N GLU A 159 2.15 16.50 14.71
CA GLU A 159 1.86 17.57 13.75
C GLU A 159 3.05 17.91 12.84
N SER A 160 4.27 17.97 13.39
CA SER A 160 5.48 18.28 12.62
C SER A 160 5.76 17.29 11.50
N TYR A 161 5.33 16.04 11.66
CA TYR A 161 5.46 15.08 10.59
C TYR A 161 4.51 15.46 9.44
N PHE A 162 3.33 16.03 9.74
CA PHE A 162 2.27 16.37 8.77
C PHE A 162 2.31 17.80 8.24
N ALA A 163 3.05 18.70 8.91
CA ALA A 163 3.11 20.12 8.58
C ALA A 163 4.00 20.46 7.38
N ASN A 164 4.92 19.57 7.00
CA ASN A 164 5.63 19.69 5.74
C ASN A 164 4.80 19.00 4.65
N GLU A 165 4.77 19.51 3.41
CA GLU A 165 4.27 18.80 2.21
C GLU A 165 5.02 17.48 1.88
N LYS A 166 5.60 16.85 2.91
CA LYS A 166 6.49 15.70 2.88
C LYS A 166 5.88 14.47 3.55
N TYR A 167 4.56 14.36 3.74
CA TYR A 167 3.90 13.06 3.70
C TYR A 167 3.62 12.62 2.27
N THR A 168 4.71 12.27 1.61
CA THR A 168 4.74 11.05 0.81
C THR A 168 5.34 10.01 1.74
N THR A 169 4.58 8.97 2.08
CA THR A 169 5.02 7.75 2.78
C THR A 169 6.51 7.45 2.55
N GLY A 170 7.38 7.66 3.56
CA GLY A 170 8.81 7.38 3.39
C GLY A 170 9.81 8.21 4.21
N THR A 171 9.54 8.53 5.48
CA THR A 171 10.46 9.41 6.23
C THR A 171 11.75 8.72 6.70
N THR A 172 11.78 7.38 6.83
CA THR A 172 13.04 6.64 6.98
C THR A 172 13.87 6.63 5.68
N ILE A 173 13.24 6.94 4.54
CA ILE A 173 13.89 7.00 3.21
C ILE A 173 14.48 8.41 2.98
N LYS A 174 13.89 9.48 3.53
CA LYS A 174 14.36 10.87 3.28
C LYS A 174 15.75 11.21 3.85
N GLN A 175 16.12 10.68 5.02
CA GLN A 175 17.50 10.82 5.51
C GLN A 175 18.51 10.05 4.63
N ARG A 176 18.03 9.10 3.79
CA ARG A 176 18.80 8.47 2.71
C ARG A 176 18.75 9.24 1.39
N ILE A 177 17.62 9.87 1.06
CA ILE A 177 17.40 10.65 -0.18
C ILE A 177 18.15 11.98 -0.18
N GLU A 178 18.40 12.62 0.97
CA GLU A 178 19.15 13.90 1.02
C GLU A 178 20.63 13.79 0.58
N LYS A 179 21.10 12.59 0.20
CA LYS A 179 22.39 12.39 -0.46
C LYS A 179 22.31 11.96 -1.93
N GLN A 180 21.13 11.88 -2.56
CA GLN A 180 21.01 11.55 -3.98
C GLN A 180 20.44 12.71 -4.80
N PRO A 181 21.10 13.07 -5.92
CA PRO A 181 20.72 14.20 -6.75
C PRO A 181 19.35 13.98 -7.41
N ASN A 182 18.47 14.99 -7.32
CA ASN A 182 17.19 15.07 -8.05
C ASN A 182 17.42 14.83 -9.55
N THR A 183 17.17 13.61 -10.00
CA THR A 183 17.15 13.24 -11.41
C THR A 183 15.89 12.42 -11.62
N SER A 184 14.85 13.06 -12.16
CA SER A 184 13.68 12.33 -12.68
C SER A 184 14.07 11.78 -14.04
N TYR A 185 13.83 10.49 -14.27
CA TYR A 185 14.21 9.83 -15.51
C TYR A 185 12.97 9.58 -16.37
N GLU A 186 12.96 10.15 -17.57
CA GLU A 186 11.87 9.95 -18.52
C GLU A 186 11.94 8.52 -19.10
N ILE A 187 10.83 7.79 -19.03
CA ILE A 187 10.75 6.39 -19.45
C ILE A 187 9.69 6.17 -20.52
N ASN A 188 9.98 5.20 -21.39
CA ASN A 188 9.03 4.65 -22.35
C ASN A 188 7.91 3.85 -21.65
N GLU A 189 6.67 4.34 -21.75
CA GLU A 189 5.46 3.73 -21.16
C GLU A 189 5.23 2.27 -21.62
N SER A 190 5.66 1.91 -22.84
CA SER A 190 5.57 0.53 -23.34
C SER A 190 6.52 -0.41 -22.59
N VAL A 191 7.66 0.08 -22.13
CA VAL A 191 8.60 -0.70 -21.29
C VAL A 191 8.03 -0.85 -19.88
N ILE A 192 7.44 0.21 -19.31
CA ILE A 192 6.75 0.15 -18.01
C ILE A 192 5.63 -0.87 -18.04
N SER A 193 4.77 -0.81 -19.06
CA SER A 193 3.64 -1.73 -19.22
C SER A 193 4.12 -3.19 -19.29
N TYR A 194 5.13 -3.46 -20.10
CA TYR A 194 5.72 -4.79 -20.25
C TYR A 194 6.27 -5.35 -18.93
N VAL A 195 7.07 -4.56 -18.20
CA VAL A 195 7.67 -5.01 -16.93
C VAL A 195 6.59 -5.17 -15.84
N TYR A 196 5.65 -4.23 -15.76
CA TYR A 196 4.56 -4.25 -14.81
C TYR A 196 3.68 -5.50 -14.98
N GLU A 197 3.28 -5.83 -16.22
CA GLU A 197 2.42 -6.98 -16.49
C GLU A 197 3.07 -8.33 -16.12
N ILE A 198 4.39 -8.44 -16.22
CA ILE A 198 5.12 -9.67 -15.87
C ILE A 198 5.27 -9.82 -14.35
N LEU A 199 5.53 -8.71 -13.64
CA LEU A 199 5.97 -8.75 -12.25
C LEU A 199 4.89 -8.39 -11.24
N ASN A 200 3.82 -7.71 -11.66
CA ASN A 200 2.69 -7.43 -10.79
C ASN A 200 1.98 -8.75 -10.40
N ASN A 201 1.65 -8.89 -9.13
CA ASN A 201 1.18 -10.12 -8.47
C ASN A 201 2.22 -11.26 -8.38
N ASP A 202 3.42 -11.13 -8.95
CA ASP A 202 4.47 -12.15 -8.88
C ASP A 202 5.71 -11.70 -8.06
N ALA A 203 6.09 -10.43 -8.14
CA ALA A 203 7.21 -9.83 -7.41
C ALA A 203 6.79 -8.66 -6.50
N PHE A 204 5.73 -7.94 -6.87
CA PHE A 204 5.14 -6.85 -6.11
C PHE A 204 3.63 -6.77 -6.41
N ILE A 205 2.87 -6.07 -5.56
CA ILE A 205 1.45 -5.76 -5.79
C ILE A 205 1.33 -4.23 -5.70
N LEU A 206 1.29 -3.56 -6.84
CA LEU A 206 1.24 -2.11 -6.95
C LEU A 206 0.23 -1.73 -8.04
N SER A 207 -0.27 -0.49 -8.01
CA SER A 207 -0.89 0.10 -9.19
C SER A 207 0.18 0.45 -10.23
N ARG A 208 -0.22 0.59 -11.50
CA ARG A 208 0.69 1.00 -12.58
C ARG A 208 1.34 2.35 -12.27
N ALA A 209 0.57 3.31 -11.77
CA ALA A 209 1.07 4.63 -11.38
C ALA A 209 2.14 4.54 -10.27
N GLN A 210 1.90 3.73 -9.24
CA GLN A 210 2.88 3.50 -8.17
C GLN A 210 4.15 2.87 -8.71
N PHE A 211 4.03 1.87 -9.59
CA PHE A 211 5.19 1.25 -10.23
C PHE A 211 5.98 2.26 -11.07
N SER A 212 5.31 3.06 -11.92
CA SER A 212 5.96 4.13 -12.70
C SER A 212 6.75 5.07 -11.79
N THR A 213 6.15 5.53 -10.70
CA THR A 213 6.82 6.41 -9.72
C THR A 213 8.07 5.77 -9.10
N LEU A 214 8.06 4.47 -8.78
CA LEU A 214 9.27 3.79 -8.28
C LEU A 214 10.38 3.76 -9.33
N VAL A 215 10.01 3.51 -10.58
CA VAL A 215 10.99 3.45 -11.67
C VAL A 215 11.53 4.85 -12.00
N GLU A 216 10.68 5.87 -12.11
CA GLU A 216 11.08 7.27 -12.35
C GLU A 216 12.04 7.80 -11.28
N ASN A 217 11.85 7.38 -10.02
CA ASN A 217 12.71 7.78 -8.91
C ASN A 217 13.90 6.84 -8.67
N ALA A 218 14.04 5.76 -9.45
CA ALA A 218 15.03 4.71 -9.22
C ALA A 218 15.01 4.17 -7.78
N ASP A 219 13.83 4.06 -7.16
CA ASP A 219 13.69 3.64 -5.77
C ASP A 219 12.75 2.44 -5.68
N PHE A 220 13.31 1.28 -5.34
CA PHE A 220 12.57 0.03 -5.16
C PHE A 220 12.61 -0.47 -3.71
N SER A 221 13.08 0.37 -2.79
CA SER A 221 13.21 0.03 -1.37
C SER A 221 11.86 -0.39 -0.76
N SER A 222 10.77 0.26 -1.20
CA SER A 222 9.40 0.01 -0.75
C SER A 222 8.81 -1.33 -1.18
N ILE A 223 9.43 -2.04 -2.14
CA ILE A 223 8.97 -3.37 -2.58
C ILE A 223 10.00 -4.47 -2.35
N TYR A 224 11.25 -4.11 -2.06
CA TYR A 224 12.33 -5.08 -1.97
C TYR A 224 12.27 -5.91 -0.68
N GLY A 225 12.08 -7.22 -0.83
CA GLY A 225 12.03 -8.15 0.30
C GLY A 225 10.69 -8.21 1.02
N ILE A 226 9.66 -7.51 0.53
CA ILE A 226 8.31 -7.55 1.10
C ILE A 226 7.60 -8.87 0.78
N MET A 227 7.68 -9.33 -0.47
CA MET A 227 7.11 -10.62 -0.87
C MET A 227 8.15 -11.73 -0.79
N SER A 228 7.69 -12.93 -0.41
CA SER A 228 8.54 -14.12 -0.38
C SER A 228 9.24 -14.33 -1.73
N LYS A 229 10.55 -14.54 -1.70
CA LYS A 229 11.41 -14.77 -2.88
C LYS A 229 11.42 -13.63 -3.92
N ASN A 230 10.96 -12.42 -3.59
CA ASN A 230 10.93 -11.32 -4.57
C ASN A 230 12.29 -10.62 -4.77
N LYS A 231 13.23 -10.72 -3.82
CA LYS A 231 14.53 -10.02 -3.86
C LYS A 231 15.30 -10.27 -5.17
N ALA A 232 15.33 -11.52 -5.63
CA ALA A 232 16.00 -11.89 -6.88
C ALA A 232 15.28 -11.31 -8.10
N LYS A 233 13.94 -11.27 -8.08
CA LYS A 233 13.10 -10.73 -9.15
C LYS A 233 13.27 -9.21 -9.27
N ILE A 234 13.25 -8.48 -8.16
CA ILE A 234 13.48 -7.02 -8.14
C ILE A 234 14.88 -6.68 -8.65
N LYS A 235 15.92 -7.41 -8.21
CA LYS A 235 17.28 -7.25 -8.72
C LYS A 235 17.36 -7.44 -10.24
N TRP A 236 16.72 -8.49 -10.75
CA TRP A 236 16.67 -8.76 -12.18
C TRP A 236 15.92 -7.69 -12.95
N MET A 237 14.77 -7.24 -12.45
CA MET A 237 13.99 -6.13 -13.00
C MET A 237 14.83 -4.87 -13.16
N ILE A 238 15.57 -4.48 -12.10
CA ILE A 238 16.48 -3.32 -12.15
C ILE A 238 17.52 -3.52 -13.25
N SER A 239 18.11 -4.71 -13.37
CA SER A 239 19.09 -5.01 -14.43
C SER A 239 18.50 -5.00 -15.84
N CYS A 240 17.22 -5.33 -15.99
CA CYS A 240 16.50 -5.27 -17.26
C CYS A 240 16.19 -3.83 -17.65
N LEU A 241 15.66 -3.04 -16.73
CA LEU A 241 15.37 -1.62 -16.94
C LEU A 241 16.64 -0.82 -17.23
N SER A 242 17.79 -1.18 -16.65
CA SER A 242 19.07 -0.51 -16.93
C SER A 242 19.48 -0.51 -18.42
N VAL A 243 18.83 -1.32 -19.26
CA VAL A 243 19.08 -1.35 -20.72
C VAL A 243 18.53 -0.11 -21.43
N CYS A 244 17.45 0.47 -20.92
CA CYS A 244 16.84 1.67 -21.47
C CYS A 244 17.05 2.91 -20.58
N MET A 245 17.82 2.77 -19.51
CA MET A 245 18.14 3.82 -18.54
C MET A 245 19.65 4.10 -18.54
N ASN A 246 20.07 5.25 -18.02
CA ASN A 246 21.49 5.57 -17.91
C ASN A 246 22.15 4.89 -16.69
N ASP A 247 23.48 4.91 -16.63
CA ASP A 247 24.24 4.29 -15.55
C ASP A 247 23.92 4.88 -14.18
N THR A 248 23.65 6.18 -14.10
CA THR A 248 23.23 6.87 -12.87
C THR A 248 21.94 6.29 -12.32
N TRP A 249 20.95 6.03 -13.18
CA TRP A 249 19.69 5.38 -12.78
C TRP A 249 19.96 4.00 -12.21
N TYR A 250 20.79 3.21 -12.89
CA TYR A 250 21.07 1.84 -12.46
C TYR A 250 21.81 1.80 -11.12
N GLU A 251 22.75 2.72 -10.91
CA GLU A 251 23.43 2.88 -9.65
C GLU A 251 22.46 3.27 -8.53
N ASN A 252 21.58 4.25 -8.77
CA ASN A 252 20.58 4.70 -7.79
C ASN A 252 19.58 3.59 -7.45
N ALA A 253 19.06 2.89 -8.46
CA ALA A 253 18.18 1.74 -8.30
C ALA A 253 18.81 0.62 -7.48
N ALA A 254 20.07 0.28 -7.75
CA ALA A 254 20.80 -0.71 -6.95
C ALA A 254 21.01 -0.23 -5.50
N LYS A 255 21.39 1.04 -5.30
CA LYS A 255 21.58 1.62 -3.95
C LYS A 255 20.29 1.61 -3.13
N SER A 256 19.13 1.88 -3.74
CA SER A 256 17.82 1.90 -3.05
C SER A 256 17.52 0.59 -2.31
N ILE A 257 17.99 -0.55 -2.84
CA ILE A 257 17.80 -1.89 -2.25
C ILE A 257 19.05 -2.42 -1.52
N ASN A 258 20.00 -1.53 -1.18
CA ASN A 258 21.26 -1.85 -0.51
C ASN A 258 22.14 -2.86 -1.28
N THR A 259 22.24 -2.69 -2.60
CA THR A 259 23.06 -3.55 -3.46
C THR A 259 23.95 -2.74 -4.42
N THR A 260 24.82 -3.43 -5.14
CA THR A 260 25.60 -2.86 -6.25
C THR A 260 25.05 -3.33 -7.59
N GLN A 261 25.37 -2.61 -8.67
CA GLN A 261 25.00 -2.99 -10.03
C GLN A 261 25.43 -4.43 -10.38
N GLN A 262 26.64 -4.86 -9.98
CA GLN A 262 27.10 -6.24 -10.27
C GLN A 262 26.23 -7.30 -9.60
N LYS A 263 25.66 -6.98 -8.43
CA LYS A 263 24.78 -7.88 -7.66
C LYS A 263 23.34 -7.92 -8.19
N CYS A 264 22.98 -7.07 -9.16
CA CYS A 264 21.69 -7.11 -9.87
C CYS A 264 21.69 -8.03 -11.10
N SER A 265 22.83 -8.66 -11.43
CA SER A 265 23.06 -9.46 -12.66
C SER A 265 22.16 -10.69 -12.87
N GLY A 266 21.25 -11.02 -11.96
CA GLY A 266 20.27 -12.09 -12.16
C GLY A 266 20.76 -13.51 -11.86
N ALA A 267 21.93 -13.66 -11.22
CA ALA A 267 22.53 -14.97 -10.89
C ALA A 267 21.57 -15.92 -10.15
N ASN A 268 20.70 -15.39 -9.28
CA ASN A 268 19.79 -16.17 -8.44
C ASN A 268 18.30 -16.06 -8.85
N VAL A 269 17.98 -15.50 -10.03
CA VAL A 269 16.59 -15.40 -10.48
C VAL A 269 16.17 -16.66 -11.24
N ALA A 270 14.94 -17.11 -11.02
CA ALA A 270 14.42 -18.33 -11.63
C ALA A 270 14.33 -18.20 -13.17
N GLU A 271 14.63 -19.29 -13.88
CA GLU A 271 14.67 -19.36 -15.34
C GLU A 271 13.40 -18.81 -16.01
N TYR A 272 12.22 -19.15 -15.45
CA TYR A 272 10.93 -18.70 -16.00
C TYR A 272 10.77 -17.16 -15.99
N ILE A 273 11.39 -16.48 -15.02
CA ILE A 273 11.40 -15.01 -14.96
C ILE A 273 12.34 -14.45 -16.02
N LYS A 274 13.53 -15.05 -16.21
CA LYS A 274 14.45 -14.64 -17.27
C LYS A 274 13.82 -14.80 -18.66
N ASN A 275 13.04 -15.86 -18.87
CA ASN A 275 12.35 -16.08 -20.13
C ASN A 275 11.25 -15.04 -20.38
N LYS A 276 10.46 -14.70 -19.35
CA LYS A 276 9.36 -13.73 -19.47
C LYS A 276 9.86 -12.28 -19.54
N LEU A 277 10.81 -11.90 -18.69
CA LEU A 277 11.43 -10.58 -18.60
C LEU A 277 12.90 -10.67 -18.98
N ASN A 278 13.26 -10.19 -20.17
CA ASN A 278 14.63 -10.20 -20.66
C ASN A 278 15.03 -8.86 -21.30
N LYS A 279 16.35 -8.67 -21.42
CA LYS A 279 16.97 -7.44 -21.92
C LYS A 279 16.72 -7.26 -23.41
N GLU A 280 16.73 -8.35 -24.19
CA GLU A 280 16.46 -8.33 -25.63
C GLU A 280 15.07 -7.77 -25.94
N LYS A 281 14.04 -8.20 -25.22
CA LYS A 281 12.67 -7.72 -25.42
C LYS A 281 12.52 -6.23 -25.13
N ILE A 282 13.19 -5.73 -24.09
CA ILE A 282 13.22 -4.28 -23.81
C ILE A 282 13.88 -3.52 -24.96
N ARG A 283 14.99 -4.03 -25.52
CA ARG A 283 15.62 -3.41 -26.71
C ARG A 283 14.70 -3.43 -27.93
N GLU A 284 13.93 -4.50 -28.13
CA GLU A 284 12.93 -4.56 -29.21
C GLU A 284 11.82 -3.52 -29.05
N ILE A 285 11.28 -3.37 -27.84
CA ILE A 285 10.25 -2.36 -27.53
C ILE A 285 10.79 -0.95 -27.81
N MET A 286 12.04 -0.69 -27.44
CA MET A 286 12.70 0.60 -27.68
C MET A 286 12.97 0.90 -29.16
N LYS A 287 13.12 -0.13 -30.00
CA LYS A 287 13.32 0.01 -31.46
C LYS A 287 12.03 0.27 -32.24
N LYS A 288 10.85 -0.01 -31.66
CA LYS A 288 9.54 0.18 -32.31
C LYS A 288 8.98 1.61 -32.16
N LYS A 289 9.84 2.59 -31.84
CA LYS A 289 9.49 4.02 -31.84
C LYS A 289 9.45 4.57 -33.25
#